data_AF-A0A8H7VY30-F1
#
_entry.id   AF-A0A8H7VY30-F1
#
_cell.length_a   1.000
_cell.length_b   1.000
_cell.length_c   1.000
_cell.angle_alpha   90.00
_cell.angle_beta   90.00
_cell.angle_gamma   90.00
#
_symmetry.space_group_name_H-M   'P 1'
#
loop_
_entity.id
_entity.type
_entity.pdbx_description
1 polymer ?
#
loop_
_entity_poly.entity_id
_entity_poly.type
_entity_poly.pdbx_seq_one_letter_code
_entity_poly.pdbx_strand_id
1 'polypeptide(L)'
;MTNVSLFYKHYLDLRKMRQDRLKRLQQYQKTVQKHEQSLFRIRNHLAKALTEQAKVNATLKRLSDSNVWVTAQEHAKMHHVFEVVKKEYDSWIQIKQRKHEAIAKVAQDAKLQASHIIGIERALICLEDQMRSLLICPKQRSVIPVETEHTLFLRRSTSNYSIRSILKDASTSLAGTLLNKWFKPGPKP
;
A
#
# COMPACT_ATOMS: atom_id res chain seq x y z
N MET A 1 -2.64 38.95 -24.35
CA MET A 1 -1.63 37.88 -24.31
C MET A 1 -1.38 37.28 -22.91
N THR A 2 -2.24 37.54 -21.91
CA THR A 2 -1.98 37.20 -20.49
C THR A 2 -2.45 35.80 -20.06
N ASN A 3 -3.47 35.21 -20.71
CA ASN A 3 -4.09 33.97 -20.24
C ASN A 3 -3.23 32.71 -20.44
N VAL A 4 -2.47 32.60 -21.54
CA VAL A 4 -1.66 31.40 -21.84
C VAL A 4 -0.50 31.23 -20.85
N SER A 5 0.10 32.35 -20.42
CA SER A 5 1.15 32.35 -19.38
C SER A 5 0.62 31.89 -18.03
N LEU A 6 -0.60 32.32 -17.66
CA LEU A 6 -1.28 31.90 -16.43
C LEU A 6 -1.59 30.38 -16.44
N PHE A 7 -2.14 29.87 -17.55
CA PHE A 7 -2.43 28.44 -17.69
C PHE A 7 -1.16 27.58 -17.65
N TYR A 8 -0.07 28.03 -18.28
CA TYR A 8 1.22 27.34 -18.22
C TYR A 8 1.80 27.31 -16.80
N LYS A 9 1.67 28.40 -16.04
CA LYS A 9 2.06 28.43 -14.62
C LYS A 9 1.27 27.40 -13.80
N HIS A 10 -0.05 27.37 -13.93
CA HIS A 10 -0.91 26.40 -13.25
C HIS A 10 -0.60 24.95 -13.65
N TYR A 11 -0.27 24.71 -14.93
CA TYR A 11 0.17 23.41 -15.42
C TYR A 11 1.46 22.93 -14.72
N LEU A 12 2.46 23.80 -14.60
CA LEU A 12 3.71 23.49 -13.89
C LEU A 12 3.48 23.21 -12.40
N ASP A 13 2.62 23.99 -11.75
CA ASP A 13 2.27 23.81 -10.34
C ASP A 13 1.58 22.45 -10.11
N LEU A 14 0.63 22.06 -10.97
CA LEU A 14 -0.04 20.76 -10.91
C LEU A 14 0.93 19.60 -11.15
N ARG A 15 1.87 19.74 -12.09
CA ARG A 15 2.94 18.74 -12.31
C ARG A 15 3.81 18.56 -11.07
N LYS A 16 4.22 19.66 -10.45
CA LYS A 16 5.02 19.63 -9.21
C LYS A 16 4.26 18.93 -8.08
N MET A 17 2.98 19.30 -7.87
CA MET A 17 2.12 18.65 -6.88
C MET A 17 1.93 17.15 -7.13
N ARG A 18 1.77 16.72 -8.39
CA ARG A 18 1.70 15.30 -8.77
C ARG A 18 2.98 14.57 -8.35
N GLN A 19 4.14 15.14 -8.69
CA GLN A 19 5.44 14.52 -8.38
C GLN A 19 5.67 14.40 -6.88
N ASP A 20 5.33 15.43 -6.10
CA ASP A 20 5.47 15.41 -4.65
C ASP A 20 4.56 14.36 -4.00
N ARG A 21 3.32 14.22 -4.49
CA ARG A 21 2.40 13.17 -4.02
C ARG A 21 2.87 11.77 -4.40
N LEU A 22 3.46 11.58 -5.58
CA LEU A 22 4.07 10.31 -5.98
C LEU A 22 5.23 9.92 -5.05
N LYS A 23 6.09 10.88 -4.67
CA LYS A 23 7.15 10.63 -3.67
C LYS A 23 6.56 10.21 -2.33
N ARG A 24 5.48 10.84 -1.86
CA ARG A 24 4.78 10.44 -0.63
C ARG A 24 4.20 9.03 -0.72
N LEU A 25 3.59 8.65 -1.85
CA LEU A 25 3.10 7.28 -2.07
C LEU A 25 4.22 6.25 -1.97
N GLN A 26 5.38 6.52 -2.58
CA GLN A 26 6.56 5.65 -2.46
C GLN A 26 7.04 5.54 -1.01
N GLN A 27 6.98 6.63 -0.24
CA GLN A 27 7.30 6.60 1.19
C GLN A 27 6.30 5.74 1.98
N TYR A 28 4.99 5.87 1.73
CA TYR A 28 3.99 5.01 2.36
C TYR A 28 4.22 3.53 2.04
N GLN A 29 4.54 3.19 0.79
CA GLN A 29 4.89 1.82 0.40
C GLN A 29 6.08 1.29 1.21
N LYS A 30 7.16 2.07 1.35
CA LYS A 30 8.32 1.68 2.18
C LYS A 30 7.94 1.50 3.64
N THR A 31 7.06 2.34 4.18
CA THR A 31 6.59 2.25 5.57
C THR A 31 5.75 1.00 5.80
N VAL A 32 4.85 0.65 4.88
CA VAL A 32 4.07 -0.60 4.93
C VAL A 32 5.01 -1.81 4.92
N GLN A 33 5.98 -1.84 4.01
CA GLN A 33 6.96 -2.94 3.95
C GLN A 33 7.73 -3.12 5.26
N LYS A 34 8.12 -2.03 5.94
CA LYS A 34 8.75 -2.10 7.26
C LYS A 34 7.81 -2.69 8.32
N HIS A 35 6.53 -2.33 8.29
CA HIS A 35 5.54 -2.90 9.21
C HIS A 35 5.27 -4.38 8.92
N GLU A 36 5.23 -4.80 7.65
CA GLU A 36 5.11 -6.21 7.25
C GLU A 36 6.29 -7.04 7.74
N GLN A 37 7.52 -6.54 7.58
CA GLN A 37 8.72 -7.18 8.12
C GLN A 37 8.66 -7.31 9.65
N SER A 38 8.15 -6.28 10.33
CA SER A 38 7.94 -6.33 11.79
C SER A 38 6.88 -7.37 12.17
N LEU A 39 5.77 -7.47 11.44
CA LEU A 39 4.73 -8.48 11.67
C LEU A 39 5.26 -9.90 11.46
N PHE A 40 6.14 -10.10 10.49
CA PHE A 40 6.80 -11.39 10.28
C PHE A 40 7.64 -11.81 11.50
N ARG A 41 8.41 -10.87 12.08
CA ARG A 41 9.16 -11.13 13.32
C ARG A 41 8.23 -11.47 14.48
N ILE A 42 7.15 -10.70 14.65
CA ILE A 42 6.15 -10.95 15.71
C ILE A 42 5.52 -12.33 15.55
N ARG A 43 5.19 -12.75 14.32
CA ARG A 43 4.68 -14.11 14.04
C ARG A 43 5.65 -15.19 14.53
N ASN A 44 6.95 -15.02 14.31
CA ASN A 44 7.95 -15.98 14.77
C ASN A 44 8.04 -16.05 16.30
N HIS A 45 7.96 -14.90 17.00
CA HIS A 45 7.91 -14.86 18.46
C HIS A 45 6.65 -15.54 19.01
N LEU A 46 5.48 -15.26 18.42
CA LEU A 46 4.24 -15.92 18.80
C LEU A 46 4.28 -17.44 18.57
N ALA A 47 4.87 -17.88 17.47
CA ALA A 47 5.05 -19.31 17.20
C ALA A 47 5.94 -19.98 18.26
N LYS A 48 7.06 -19.35 18.65
CA LYS A 48 7.93 -19.84 19.72
C LYS A 48 7.19 -19.93 21.05
N ALA A 49 6.51 -18.85 21.46
CA ALA A 49 5.73 -18.82 22.69
C ALA A 49 4.66 -19.92 22.74
N LEU A 50 3.94 -20.15 21.63
CA LEU A 50 2.97 -21.24 21.53
C LEU A 50 3.60 -22.62 21.68
N THR A 51 4.77 -22.84 21.07
CA THR A 51 5.48 -24.12 21.22
C THR A 51 5.98 -24.35 22.64
N GLU A 52 6.43 -23.30 23.33
CA GLU A 52 6.87 -23.38 24.74
C GLU A 52 5.68 -23.63 25.66
N GLN A 53 4.57 -22.93 25.45
CA GLN A 53 3.33 -23.15 26.19
C GLN A 53 2.81 -24.57 26.00
N ALA A 54 2.83 -25.11 24.78
CA ALA A 54 2.43 -26.48 24.49
C ALA A 54 3.34 -27.50 25.21
N LYS A 55 4.65 -27.26 25.25
CA LYS A 55 5.61 -28.10 25.99
C LYS A 55 5.28 -28.08 27.48
N VAL A 56 5.15 -26.90 28.09
CA VAL A 56 4.82 -26.77 29.53
C VAL A 56 3.51 -27.47 29.87
N ASN A 57 2.47 -27.30 29.05
CA ASN A 57 1.19 -27.98 29.24
C ASN A 57 1.31 -29.50 29.12
N ALA A 58 2.10 -30.00 28.16
CA ALA A 58 2.33 -31.43 28.01
C ALA A 58 3.08 -32.01 29.23
N THR A 59 4.07 -31.30 29.78
CA THR A 59 4.77 -31.71 31.00
C THR A 59 3.81 -31.74 32.19
N LEU A 60 2.98 -30.70 32.34
CA LEU A 60 2.04 -30.57 33.44
C LEU A 60 0.97 -31.66 33.39
N LYS A 61 0.45 -31.97 32.20
CA LYS A 61 -0.46 -33.09 31.97
C LYS A 61 0.20 -34.45 32.23
N ARG A 62 1.44 -34.65 31.80
CA ARG A 62 2.18 -35.88 32.11
C ARG A 62 2.33 -36.06 33.62
N LEU A 63 2.67 -34.98 34.35
CA LEU A 63 2.81 -35.04 35.81
C LEU A 63 1.47 -35.35 36.50
N SER A 64 0.35 -34.79 36.02
CA SER A 64 -0.97 -35.14 36.54
C SER A 64 -1.34 -36.59 36.28
N ASP A 65 -1.02 -37.12 35.09
CA ASP A 65 -1.37 -38.49 34.70
C ASP A 65 -0.48 -39.53 35.38
N SER A 66 0.71 -39.14 35.86
CA SER A 66 1.71 -40.05 36.42
C SER A 66 1.56 -40.31 37.93
N ASN A 67 0.55 -39.76 38.61
CA ASN A 67 0.38 -39.82 40.08
C ASN A 67 1.68 -39.45 40.85
N VAL A 68 2.49 -38.57 40.28
CA VAL A 68 3.73 -38.10 40.91
C VAL A 68 3.36 -36.97 41.86
N TRP A 69 3.68 -37.15 43.15
CA TRP A 69 3.52 -36.10 44.15
C TRP A 69 4.60 -35.04 43.92
N VAL A 70 4.17 -33.87 43.49
CA VAL A 70 5.04 -32.70 43.28
C VAL A 70 4.93 -31.81 44.51
N THR A 71 6.04 -31.25 44.99
CA THR A 71 5.98 -30.32 46.13
C THR A 71 5.21 -29.05 45.77
N ALA A 72 4.57 -28.42 46.75
CA ALA A 72 3.86 -27.15 46.52
C ALA A 72 4.76 -26.07 45.90
N GLN A 73 6.06 -26.07 46.24
CA GLN A 73 7.05 -25.15 45.69
C GLN A 73 7.34 -25.40 44.21
N GLU A 74 7.46 -26.66 43.79
CA GLU A 74 7.65 -27.02 42.38
C GLU A 74 6.40 -26.73 41.55
N HIS A 75 5.20 -26.98 42.11
CA HIS A 75 3.94 -26.59 41.49
C HIS A 75 3.85 -25.07 41.27
N ALA A 76 4.22 -24.28 42.29
CA ALA A 76 4.26 -22.82 42.18
C ALA A 76 5.27 -22.34 41.12
N LYS A 77 6.44 -22.97 41.03
CA LYS A 77 7.44 -22.67 39.98
C LYS A 77 6.89 -22.94 38.57
N MET A 78 6.21 -24.07 38.36
CA MET A 78 5.61 -24.40 37.06
C MET A 78 4.51 -23.40 36.66
N HIS A 79 3.62 -23.07 37.60
CA HIS A 79 2.58 -22.05 37.37
C HIS A 79 3.18 -20.68 37.06
N HIS A 80 4.25 -20.30 37.76
CA HIS A 80 4.93 -19.04 37.48
C HIS A 80 5.48 -18.99 36.04
N VAL A 81 6.15 -20.06 35.58
CA VAL A 81 6.64 -20.16 34.20
C VAL A 81 5.49 -20.06 33.20
N PHE A 82 4.37 -20.74 33.46
CA PHE A 82 3.19 -20.66 32.59
C PHE A 82 2.62 -19.24 32.50
N GLU A 83 2.48 -18.55 33.64
CA GLU A 83 2.00 -17.17 33.71
C GLU A 83 2.94 -16.20 32.98
N VAL A 84 4.25 -16.39 33.08
CA VAL A 84 5.24 -15.58 32.34
C VAL A 84 5.08 -15.78 30.84
N VAL A 85 5.05 -17.03 30.36
CA VAL A 85 4.86 -17.33 28.93
C VAL A 85 3.54 -16.78 28.41
N LYS A 86 2.46 -16.89 29.19
CA LYS A 86 1.14 -16.36 28.84
C LYS A 86 1.15 -14.83 28.72
N LYS A 87 1.75 -14.13 29.69
CA LYS A 87 1.89 -12.65 29.64
C LYS A 87 2.70 -12.19 28.44
N GLU A 88 3.79 -12.89 28.11
CA GLU A 88 4.57 -12.60 26.91
C GLU A 88 3.77 -12.81 25.63
N TYR A 89 3.02 -13.91 25.53
CA TYR A 89 2.13 -14.17 24.41
C TYR A 89 1.08 -13.07 24.22
N ASP A 90 0.40 -12.67 25.30
CA ASP A 90 -0.61 -11.61 25.28
C ASP A 90 0.00 -10.26 24.88
N SER A 91 1.20 -9.94 25.37
CA SER A 91 1.96 -8.75 24.96
C SER A 91 2.24 -8.75 23.45
N TRP A 92 2.70 -9.88 22.90
CA TRP A 92 2.95 -10.00 21.46
C TRP A 92 1.67 -9.88 20.62
N ILE A 93 0.52 -10.37 21.10
CA ILE A 93 -0.78 -10.17 20.45
C ILE A 93 -1.13 -8.68 20.40
N GLN A 94 -1.00 -7.96 21.51
CA GLN A 94 -1.29 -6.53 21.56
C GLN A 94 -0.38 -5.75 20.61
N ILE A 95 0.91 -6.08 20.56
CA ILE A 95 1.87 -5.46 19.63
C ILE A 95 1.45 -5.76 18.18
N LYS A 96 1.06 -7.00 17.86
CA LYS A 96 0.57 -7.39 16.53
C LYS A 96 -0.65 -6.55 16.13
N GLN A 97 -1.62 -6.39 17.03
CA GLN A 97 -2.83 -5.62 16.77
C GLN A 97 -2.51 -4.15 16.48
N ARG A 98 -1.68 -3.50 17.32
CA ARG A 98 -1.22 -2.12 17.10
C ARG A 98 -0.50 -1.95 15.76
N LYS A 99 0.27 -2.95 15.33
CA LYS A 99 0.94 -2.92 14.01
C LYS A 99 -0.06 -3.02 12.86
N HIS A 100 -1.12 -3.82 12.97
CA HIS A 100 -2.18 -3.87 11.97
C HIS A 100 -2.94 -2.54 11.88
N GLU A 101 -3.24 -1.90 13.02
CA GLU A 101 -3.85 -0.56 13.06
C GLU A 101 -2.96 0.49 12.39
N ALA A 102 -1.64 0.44 12.63
CA ALA A 102 -0.69 1.33 11.98
C ALA A 102 -0.67 1.13 10.45
N ILE A 103 -0.69 -0.11 9.96
CA ILE A 103 -0.78 -0.41 8.53
C ILE A 103 -2.09 0.13 7.95
N ALA A 104 -3.22 -0.08 8.63
CA ALA A 104 -4.52 0.40 8.18
C ALA A 104 -4.54 1.93 8.03
N LYS A 105 -3.96 2.66 9.00
CA LYS A 105 -3.81 4.11 8.93
C LYS A 105 -2.97 4.55 7.73
N VAL A 106 -1.80 3.93 7.53
CA VAL A 106 -0.94 4.24 6.38
C VAL A 106 -1.65 3.93 5.05
N ALA A 107 -2.42 2.84 4.98
CA ALA A 107 -3.20 2.49 3.79
C ALA A 107 -4.29 3.53 3.49
N GLN A 108 -4.96 4.04 4.52
CA GLN A 108 -5.96 5.11 4.37
C GLN A 108 -5.32 6.41 3.86
N ASP A 109 -4.17 6.80 4.42
CA ASP A 109 -3.42 7.98 3.97
C ASP A 109 -2.94 7.83 2.52
N ALA A 110 -2.43 6.64 2.16
CA ALA A 110 -2.01 6.34 0.80
C ALA A 110 -3.19 6.39 -0.19
N LYS A 111 -4.36 5.84 0.19
CA LYS A 111 -5.59 5.91 -0.63
C LYS A 111 -5.98 7.36 -0.91
N LEU A 112 -5.91 8.23 0.11
CA LEU A 112 -6.19 9.66 -0.05
C LEU A 112 -5.21 10.33 -1.02
N GLN A 113 -3.91 10.04 -0.92
CA GLN A 113 -2.93 10.57 -1.88
C GLN A 113 -3.17 10.08 -3.30
N ALA A 114 -3.51 8.81 -3.48
CA ALA A 114 -3.82 8.24 -4.79
C ALA A 114 -5.04 8.92 -5.42
N SER A 115 -6.11 9.16 -4.64
CA SER A 115 -7.29 9.90 -5.11
C SER A 115 -6.93 11.31 -5.57
N HIS A 116 -6.08 12.03 -4.82
CA HIS A 116 -5.63 13.36 -5.21
C HIS A 116 -4.79 13.36 -6.49
N ILE A 117 -3.96 12.34 -6.71
CA ILE A 117 -3.19 12.20 -7.96
C ILE A 117 -4.13 12.06 -9.15
N ILE A 118 -5.18 11.24 -9.05
CA ILE A 118 -6.18 11.10 -10.11
C ILE A 118 -6.86 12.45 -10.39
N GLY A 119 -7.20 13.21 -9.34
CA GLY A 119 -7.76 14.56 -9.48
C GLY A 119 -6.82 15.52 -10.21
N ILE A 120 -5.53 15.50 -9.86
CA ILE A 120 -4.51 16.32 -10.53
C ILE A 120 -4.33 15.90 -11.99
N GLU A 121 -4.32 14.60 -12.28
CA GLU A 121 -4.19 14.09 -13.66
C GLU A 121 -5.38 14.54 -14.53
N ARG A 122 -6.61 14.49 -14.00
CA ARG A 122 -7.78 15.04 -14.68
C ARG A 122 -7.66 16.55 -14.90
N ALA A 123 -7.22 17.30 -13.88
CA ALA A 123 -7.03 18.75 -14.00
C ALA A 123 -5.96 19.11 -15.04
N LEU A 124 -4.86 18.36 -15.11
CA LEU A 124 -3.81 18.53 -16.12
C LEU A 124 -4.36 18.31 -17.53
N ILE A 125 -5.17 17.28 -17.75
CA ILE A 125 -5.81 17.03 -19.06
C ILE A 125 -6.71 18.21 -19.45
N CYS A 126 -7.59 18.65 -18.54
CA CYS A 126 -8.48 19.79 -18.80
C CYS A 126 -7.70 21.08 -19.13
N LEU A 127 -6.60 21.34 -18.43
CA LEU A 127 -5.73 22.49 -18.71
C LEU A 127 -5.02 22.36 -20.05
N GLU A 128 -4.52 21.18 -20.40
CA GLU A 128 -3.93 20.91 -21.71
C GLU A 128 -4.95 21.15 -22.84
N ASP A 129 -6.21 20.71 -22.66
CA ASP A 129 -7.29 20.92 -23.63
C ASP A 129 -7.66 22.41 -23.76
N GLN A 130 -7.74 23.14 -22.65
CA GLN A 130 -7.98 24.58 -22.65
C GLN A 130 -6.84 25.33 -23.37
N MET A 131 -5.59 25.00 -23.07
CA MET A 131 -4.44 25.60 -23.74
C MET A 131 -4.43 25.29 -25.24
N ARG A 132 -4.76 24.05 -25.66
CA ARG A 132 -4.91 23.68 -27.07
C ARG A 132 -6.01 24.48 -27.75
N SER A 133 -7.18 24.62 -27.12
CA SER A 133 -8.30 25.40 -27.67
C SER A 133 -7.99 26.88 -27.84
N LEU A 134 -7.14 27.46 -26.98
CA LEU A 134 -6.71 28.85 -27.06
C LEU A 134 -5.61 29.08 -28.11
N LEU A 135 -4.78 28.06 -28.37
CA LEU A 135 -3.77 28.09 -29.44
C LEU A 135 -4.43 27.84 -30.81
N ILE A 136 -5.49 27.03 -30.86
CA ILE A 136 -6.31 26.78 -32.05
C ILE A 136 -7.49 27.77 -32.03
N CYS A 137 -7.24 29.06 -32.26
CA CYS A 137 -8.34 29.98 -32.55
C CYS A 137 -8.97 29.60 -33.91
N PRO A 138 -10.31 29.47 -34.02
CA PRO A 138 -10.97 29.12 -35.28
C PRO A 138 -11.06 30.36 -36.17
N LYS A 139 -9.98 30.69 -36.89
CA LYS A 139 -10.15 31.35 -38.18
C LYS A 139 -10.28 30.24 -39.22
N GLN A 140 -11.48 30.18 -39.80
CA GLN A 140 -11.93 29.30 -40.89
C GLN A 140 -12.31 27.88 -40.48
N ARG A 141 -13.63 27.69 -40.24
CA ARG A 141 -14.32 26.52 -40.79
C ARG A 141 -14.28 26.64 -42.31
N SER A 142 -13.21 26.18 -42.95
CA SER A 142 -13.27 25.69 -44.32
C SER A 142 -13.11 24.18 -44.25
N VAL A 143 -14.13 23.49 -44.76
CA VAL A 143 -14.09 22.07 -45.06
C VAL A 143 -13.06 21.91 -46.17
N ILE A 144 -11.86 21.43 -45.86
CA ILE A 144 -10.91 20.92 -46.87
C ILE A 144 -10.30 19.63 -46.29
N PRO A 145 -10.29 18.52 -47.04
CA PRO A 145 -9.79 17.24 -46.54
C PRO A 145 -8.28 17.26 -46.40
N VAL A 146 -7.80 16.58 -45.35
CA VAL A 146 -6.57 15.80 -45.22
C VAL A 146 -5.47 16.13 -46.25
N GLU A 147 -4.41 16.81 -45.80
CA GLU A 147 -2.99 16.57 -46.12
C GLU A 147 -2.19 17.85 -45.86
N THR A 148 -1.48 17.92 -44.73
CA THR A 148 -0.06 18.33 -44.73
C THR A 148 0.58 18.12 -43.36
N GLU A 149 1.66 17.36 -43.45
CA GLU A 149 2.66 17.01 -42.46
C GLU A 149 3.24 18.24 -41.74
N HIS A 150 2.81 18.49 -40.51
CA HIS A 150 3.68 19.08 -39.51
C HIS A 150 3.68 18.18 -38.28
N THR A 151 4.66 17.28 -38.26
CA THR A 151 5.06 16.44 -37.13
C THR A 151 5.52 17.35 -35.98
N LEU A 152 4.55 17.93 -35.28
CA LEU A 152 4.75 18.31 -33.89
C LEU A 152 4.98 17.00 -33.15
N PHE A 153 6.25 16.70 -32.89
CA PHE A 153 6.65 15.69 -31.92
C PHE A 153 6.18 16.14 -30.53
N LEU A 154 4.88 16.07 -30.29
CA LEU A 154 4.34 15.74 -28.99
C LEU A 154 4.87 14.36 -28.69
N ARG A 155 6.09 14.33 -28.13
CA ARG A 155 6.70 13.16 -27.54
C ARG A 155 5.66 12.63 -26.58
N ARG A 156 4.90 11.62 -27.02
CA ARG A 156 4.06 10.80 -26.15
C ARG A 156 5.00 10.47 -25.01
N SER A 157 4.69 10.96 -23.82
CA SER A 157 5.43 10.57 -22.64
C SER A 157 5.17 9.08 -22.49
N THR A 158 5.99 8.26 -23.13
CA THR A 158 6.16 6.85 -22.83
C THR A 158 6.91 6.82 -21.51
N SER A 159 6.28 7.31 -20.45
CA SER A 159 6.69 6.96 -19.11
C SER A 159 6.47 5.46 -19.01
N ASN A 160 7.54 4.69 -19.21
CA ASN A 160 7.56 3.23 -19.04
C ASN A 160 7.25 2.79 -17.60
N TYR A 161 6.92 3.73 -16.71
CA TYR A 161 6.23 3.50 -15.44
C TYR A 161 4.71 3.46 -15.63
N SER A 162 4.23 2.54 -16.46
CA SER A 162 2.82 2.15 -16.35
C SER A 162 2.69 1.22 -15.15
N ILE A 163 1.58 1.31 -14.41
CA ILE A 163 1.23 0.40 -13.32
C ILE A 163 1.31 -1.09 -13.77
N ARG A 164 1.29 -1.37 -15.09
CA ARG A 164 1.50 -2.72 -15.64
C ARG A 164 2.91 -3.27 -15.44
N SER A 165 3.95 -2.46 -15.24
CA SER A 165 5.29 -2.99 -14.92
C SER A 165 5.36 -3.52 -13.49
N ILE A 166 4.56 -2.97 -12.58
CA ILE A 166 4.41 -3.45 -11.20
C ILE A 166 3.67 -4.80 -11.16
N LEU A 167 2.81 -5.07 -12.15
CA LEU A 167 2.06 -6.33 -12.25
C LEU A 167 2.92 -7.54 -12.63
N LYS A 168 4.01 -7.35 -13.40
CA LYS A 168 4.81 -8.47 -13.89
C LYS A 168 5.60 -9.17 -12.78
N ASP A 169 6.01 -8.43 -11.74
CA ASP A 169 6.80 -8.97 -10.63
C ASP A 169 5.98 -9.35 -9.39
N ALA A 170 4.67 -9.05 -9.37
CA ALA A 170 3.79 -9.26 -8.21
C ALA A 170 2.96 -10.55 -8.26
N SER A 171 3.23 -11.45 -9.22
CA SER A 171 2.42 -12.64 -9.52
C SER A 171 2.40 -13.71 -8.41
N THR A 172 3.25 -13.61 -7.39
CA THR A 172 3.29 -14.52 -6.23
C THR A 172 2.87 -13.88 -4.91
N SER A 173 2.52 -12.59 -4.92
CA SER A 173 2.17 -11.83 -3.72
C SER A 173 0.65 -11.67 -3.55
N LEU A 174 0.16 -11.86 -2.32
CA LEU A 174 -1.25 -11.65 -1.94
C LEU A 174 -1.72 -10.23 -2.32
N ALA A 175 -0.83 -9.23 -2.22
CA ALA A 175 -1.11 -7.86 -2.63
C ALA A 175 -1.27 -7.73 -4.16
N GLY A 176 -0.47 -8.46 -4.95
CA GLY A 176 -0.62 -8.53 -6.41
C GLY A 176 -1.94 -9.18 -6.83
N THR A 177 -2.39 -10.19 -6.09
CA THR A 177 -3.65 -10.89 -6.34
C THR A 177 -4.88 -10.00 -6.04
N LEU A 178 -4.83 -9.22 -4.96
CA LEU A 178 -5.89 -8.27 -4.60
C LEU A 178 -5.97 -7.09 -5.56
N LEU A 179 -4.82 -6.56 -6.02
CA LEU A 179 -4.77 -5.54 -7.07
C LEU A 179 -5.36 -6.06 -8.39
N ASN A 180 -5.06 -7.30 -8.78
CA ASN A 180 -5.66 -7.91 -9.97
C ASN A 180 -7.18 -8.04 -9.90
N LYS A 181 -7.75 -8.32 -8.71
CA LYS A 181 -9.22 -8.34 -8.54
C LYS A 181 -9.84 -6.95 -8.68
N TRP A 182 -9.14 -5.89 -8.27
CA TRP A 182 -9.61 -4.51 -8.39
C TRP A 182 -9.59 -3.97 -9.83
N PHE A 183 -8.67 -4.45 -10.68
CA PHE A 183 -8.54 -3.99 -12.06
C PHE A 183 -9.27 -4.85 -13.10
N LYS A 184 -9.85 -5.99 -12.70
CA LYS A 184 -10.73 -6.75 -13.60
C LYS A 184 -12.08 -6.02 -13.71
N PRO A 185 -12.55 -5.67 -14.93
CA PRO A 185 -13.92 -5.22 -15.10
C PRO A 185 -14.85 -6.33 -14.62
N GLY A 186 -15.80 -6.00 -13.75
CA GLY A 186 -16.78 -6.95 -13.23
C GLY A 186 -17.53 -7.65 -14.36
N PRO A 187 -18.11 -8.84 -14.12
CA PRO A 187 -18.93 -9.50 -15.12
C PRO A 187 -20.04 -8.54 -15.55
N LYS A 188 -20.15 -8.33 -16.87
CA LYS A 188 -21.32 -7.64 -17.43
C LYS A 188 -22.57 -8.49 -17.07
N PRO A 189 -23.69 -7.85 -16.72
CA PRO A 189 -24.94 -8.55 -16.45
C PRO A 189 -25.38 -9.40 -17.64
#